data_AF-A0A3D2P2T7-F1
#
_entry.id   AF-A0A3D2P2T7-F1
#
_cell.length_a   1.000
_cell.length_b   1.000
_cell.length_c   1.000
_cell.angle_alpha   90.00
_cell.angle_beta   90.00
_cell.angle_gamma   90.00
#
_symmetry.space_group_name_H-M   'P 1'
#
loop_
_entity.id
_entity.type
_entity.pdbx_description
1 polymer ?
#
loop_
_entity_poly.entity_id
_entity_poly.type
_entity_poly.pdbx_seq_one_letter_code
_entity_poly.pdbx_strand_id
1 'polypeptide(L)'
;MQNMNGPLRVGIGGPVGAGKTSLTEALCRKLSGYVSMAVVTNDIYTREDAEYLMRVQALPMDRIRGVETGGCPHTAIREDASINLLAVEEMKQKFPDL
;
A
#
# COMPACT_ATOMS: atom_id res chain seq x y z
N MET A 1 -16.21 5.66 -14.86
CA MET A 1 -15.25 6.06 -15.91
C MET A 1 -13.98 5.28 -15.66
N GLN A 2 -13.53 4.45 -16.60
CA GLN A 2 -12.21 3.82 -16.47
C GLN A 2 -11.15 4.90 -16.72
N ASN A 3 -10.38 5.20 -15.68
CA ASN A 3 -9.30 6.16 -15.78
C ASN A 3 -8.21 5.57 -16.69
N MET A 4 -7.86 6.25 -17.78
CA MET A 4 -6.95 5.70 -18.80
C MET A 4 -5.54 5.39 -18.26
N ASN A 5 -5.21 5.96 -17.09
CA ASN A 5 -3.94 5.82 -16.40
C ASN A 5 -4.01 4.91 -15.15
N GLY A 6 -5.17 4.32 -14.85
CA GLY A 6 -5.39 3.54 -13.63
C GLY A 6 -5.62 4.38 -12.36
N PRO A 7 -5.61 3.75 -11.17
CA PRO A 7 -5.76 4.44 -9.89
C PRO A 7 -4.64 5.46 -9.66
N LEU A 8 -4.95 6.52 -8.90
CA LEU A 8 -3.94 7.39 -8.34
C LEU A 8 -3.04 6.59 -7.37
N ARG A 9 -1.73 6.66 -7.57
CA ARG A 9 -0.72 5.99 -6.74
C ARG A 9 -0.05 7.04 -5.85
N VAL A 10 -0.15 6.87 -4.52
CA VAL A 10 0.43 7.80 -3.54
C VAL A 10 1.48 7.07 -2.72
N GLY A 11 2.74 7.47 -2.85
CA GLY A 11 3.85 6.93 -2.05
C GLY A 11 4.02 7.68 -0.74
N ILE A 12 4.01 6.97 0.39
CA ILE A 12 4.26 7.53 1.72
C ILE A 12 5.66 7.13 2.16
N GLY A 13 6.62 8.03 1.94
CA GLY A 13 8.04 7.85 2.31
C GLY A 13 8.42 8.61 3.58
N GLY A 14 9.51 8.20 4.23
CA GLY A 14 10.05 8.88 5.41
C GLY A 14 10.90 7.96 6.30
N PRO A 15 11.66 8.53 7.26
CA PRO A 15 12.51 7.76 8.19
C PRO A 15 11.75 6.69 8.98
N VAL A 16 12.48 5.72 9.55
CA VAL A 16 11.93 4.77 10.52
C VAL A 16 11.36 5.54 11.71
N GLY A 17 10.14 5.19 12.15
CA GLY A 17 9.46 5.86 13.27
C GLY A 17 8.78 7.21 12.94
N ALA A 18 8.83 7.70 11.70
CA ALA A 18 8.22 8.99 11.31
C ALA A 18 6.66 8.99 11.25
N GLY A 19 6.01 7.89 11.65
CA GLY A 19 4.54 7.79 11.67
C GLY A 19 3.89 7.46 10.32
N LYS A 20 4.63 6.89 9.36
CA LYS A 20 4.11 6.51 8.03
C LYS A 20 2.86 5.62 8.13
N THR A 21 2.94 4.56 8.91
CA THR A 21 1.85 3.58 9.06
C THR A 21 0.63 4.20 9.76
N SER A 22 0.86 5.06 10.76
CA SER A 22 -0.21 5.82 11.43
C SER A 22 -0.88 6.82 10.49
N LEU A 23 -0.12 7.48 9.60
CA LEU A 23 -0.69 8.34 8.56
C LEU A 23 -1.55 7.53 7.58
N THR A 24 -1.05 6.37 7.13
CA THR A 24 -1.79 5.47 6.24
C THR A 24 -3.12 5.05 6.87
N GLU A 25 -3.12 4.63 8.13
CA GLU A 25 -4.33 4.29 8.88
C GLU A 25 -5.33 5.46 8.91
N ALA A 26 -4.86 6.66 9.26
CA ALA A 26 -5.71 7.85 9.35
C ALA A 26 -6.33 8.21 7.99
N LEU A 27 -5.57 8.10 6.90
CA LEU A 27 -6.05 8.29 5.53
C LEU A 27 -7.11 7.25 5.17
N CYS A 28 -6.85 5.96 5.42
CA CYS A 28 -7.80 4.89 5.16
C CYS A 28 -9.13 5.12 5.89
N ARG A 29 -9.08 5.44 7.19
CA ARG A 29 -10.29 5.72 7.97
C ARG A 29 -11.07 6.92 7.45
N LYS A 30 -10.38 7.96 6.99
CA LYS A 30 -11.02 9.19 6.54
C LYS A 30 -11.59 9.10 5.14
N LEU A 31 -10.96 8.32 4.26
CA LEU A 31 -11.21 8.37 2.82
C LEU A 31 -11.87 7.11 2.25
N SER A 32 -11.78 5.95 2.90
CA SER A 32 -12.31 4.67 2.37
C SER A 32 -13.83 4.66 2.15
N GLY A 33 -14.57 5.55 2.83
CA GLY A 33 -16.01 5.74 2.58
C GLY A 33 -16.33 6.64 1.37
N TYR A 34 -15.33 7.31 0.80
CA TYR A 34 -15.49 8.27 -0.30
C TYR A 34 -14.83 7.82 -1.60
N VAL A 35 -13.74 7.05 -1.51
CA VAL A 35 -13.00 6.54 -2.66
C VAL A 35 -12.66 5.07 -2.46
N SER A 36 -12.70 4.30 -3.55
CA SER A 36 -12.14 2.94 -3.54
C SER A 36 -10.62 3.02 -3.39
N MET A 37 -10.06 2.24 -2.48
CA MET A 37 -8.63 2.27 -2.20
C MET A 37 -8.09 0.92 -1.73
N ALA A 38 -6.77 0.81 -1.80
CA ALA A 38 -5.97 -0.32 -1.36
C ALA A 38 -4.62 0.20 -0.86
N VAL A 39 -3.97 -0.57 0.02
CA VAL A 39 -2.66 -0.23 0.57
C VAL A 39 -1.66 -1.33 0.23
N VAL A 40 -0.51 -0.91 -0.32
CA VAL A 40 0.69 -1.74 -0.43
C VAL A 40 1.70 -1.23 0.60
N THR A 41 2.17 -2.11 1.48
CA THR A 41 3.19 -1.82 2.50
C THR A 41 4.50 -2.49 2.10
N ASN A 42 5.61 -1.78 2.30
CA ASN A 42 6.96 -2.26 2.02
C ASN A 42 7.65 -2.60 3.34
N ASP A 43 7.87 -3.89 3.59
CA ASP A 43 8.60 -4.37 4.75
C ASP A 43 9.91 -5.04 4.29
N ILE A 44 11.00 -4.86 5.05
CA ILE A 44 12.33 -5.34 4.65
C ILE A 44 12.44 -6.86 4.83
N TYR A 45 12.05 -7.36 6.01
CA TYR A 45 12.13 -8.78 6.40
C TYR A 45 10.91 -9.25 7.21
N THR A 46 9.90 -8.41 7.36
CA THR A 46 8.73 -8.66 8.18
C THR A 46 7.46 -8.38 7.39
N ARG A 47 6.29 -8.43 8.03
CA ARG A 47 5.00 -7.96 7.48
C ARG A 47 4.26 -7.11 8.50
N GLU A 48 5.00 -6.46 9.40
CA GLU A 48 4.44 -5.82 10.59
C GLU A 48 3.51 -4.67 10.22
N ASP A 49 3.86 -3.87 9.20
CA ASP A 49 3.00 -2.77 8.76
C ASP A 49 1.67 -3.28 8.18
N ALA A 50 1.72 -4.31 7.33
CA ALA A 50 0.51 -4.95 6.79
C ALA A 50 -0.37 -5.55 7.90
N GLU A 51 0.25 -6.31 8.82
CA GLU A 51 -0.45 -6.93 9.93
C GLU A 51 -1.06 -5.89 10.87
N TYR A 52 -0.34 -4.82 11.17
CA TYR A 52 -0.85 -3.70 11.96
C TYR A 52 -2.12 -3.13 11.32
N LEU A 53 -2.07 -2.79 10.03
CA LEU A 53 -3.21 -2.20 9.32
C LEU A 53 -4.42 -3.16 9.26
N MET A 54 -4.17 -4.46 9.14
CA MET A 54 -5.22 -5.48 9.23
C MET A 54 -5.82 -5.55 10.64
N ARG A 55 -4.99 -5.55 11.70
CA ARG A 55 -5.43 -5.62 13.10
C ARG A 55 -6.29 -4.42 13.49
N VAL A 56 -5.92 -3.21 13.07
CA VAL A 56 -6.70 -1.98 13.31
C VAL A 56 -7.88 -1.81 12.34
N GLN A 57 -8.08 -2.78 11.45
CA GLN A 57 -9.12 -2.81 10.43
C GLN A 57 -9.16 -1.52 9.60
N ALA A 58 -7.98 -1.04 9.17
CA ALA A 58 -7.87 0.19 8.39
C ALA A 58 -8.65 0.09 7.06
N LEU A 59 -8.66 -1.09 6.46
CA LEU A 59 -9.43 -1.48 5.28
C LEU A 59 -9.85 -2.95 5.41
N PRO A 60 -10.77 -3.45 4.55
CA PRO A 60 -10.94 -4.89 4.34
C PRO A 60 -9.58 -5.58 4.12
N MET A 61 -9.37 -6.74 4.74
CA MET A 61 -8.06 -7.41 4.75
C MET A 61 -7.52 -7.70 3.35
N ASP A 62 -8.42 -7.99 2.41
CA ASP A 62 -8.10 -8.28 1.03
C ASP A 62 -7.59 -7.06 0.24
N ARG A 63 -7.80 -5.84 0.77
CA ARG A 63 -7.33 -4.54 0.26
C ARG A 63 -5.99 -4.08 0.86
N ILE A 64 -5.36 -4.89 1.71
CA ILE A 64 -4.05 -4.62 2.31
C ILE A 64 -3.05 -5.69 1.83
N ARG A 65 -1.96 -5.26 1.19
CA ARG A 65 -0.90 -6.14 0.69
C ARG A 65 0.44 -5.73 1.29
N GLY A 66 1.09 -6.64 2.02
CA GLY A 66 2.51 -6.49 2.38
C GLY A 66 3.40 -7.07 1.29
N VAL A 67 4.45 -6.35 0.89
CA VAL A 67 5.51 -6.85 0.01
C VAL A 67 6.85 -6.82 0.75
N GLU A 68 7.62 -7.88 0.57
CA GLU A 68 8.94 -8.01 1.17
C GLU A 68 9.98 -7.47 0.19
N THR A 69 10.58 -6.33 0.52
CA THR A 69 11.47 -5.59 -0.39
C THR A 69 12.92 -6.06 -0.32
N GLY A 70 13.28 -6.87 0.68
CA GLY A 70 14.68 -7.17 1.01
C GLY A 70 15.42 -5.96 1.57
N GLY A 71 16.73 -6.10 1.76
CA GLY A 71 17.58 -5.22 2.59
C GLY A 71 17.70 -3.75 2.17
N CYS A 72 17.42 -3.40 0.92
CA CYS A 72 17.56 -2.02 0.40
C CYS A 72 16.18 -1.43 0.05
N PRO A 73 15.49 -0.76 0.98
CA PRO A 73 14.13 -0.27 0.76
C PRO A 73 14.03 0.77 -0.36
N HIS A 74 15.10 1.54 -0.63
CA HIS A 74 15.12 2.51 -1.73
C HIS A 74 15.05 1.83 -3.10
N THR A 75 15.69 0.67 -3.25
CA THR A 75 15.67 -0.12 -4.49
C THR A 75 14.24 -0.47 -4.88
N ALA A 76 13.46 -1.00 -3.94
CA ALA A 76 12.09 -1.43 -4.19
C ALA A 76 11.10 -0.31 -4.58
N ILE A 77 11.50 0.96 -4.45
CA ILE A 77 10.65 2.12 -4.79
C ILE A 77 11.29 3.06 -5.82
N ARG A 78 12.55 2.85 -6.21
CA ARG A 78 13.26 3.71 -7.17
C ARG A 78 13.96 2.90 -8.26
N GLU A 79 15.01 2.16 -7.90
CA GLU A 79 15.86 1.49 -8.89
C GLU A 79 15.19 0.25 -9.50
N ASP A 80 14.44 -0.52 -8.71
CA ASP A 80 13.65 -1.67 -9.15
C ASP A 80 12.32 -1.72 -8.41
N ALA A 81 11.31 -1.06 -8.96
CA ALA A 81 9.96 -1.04 -8.42
C ALA A 81 9.10 -2.25 -8.84
N SER A 82 9.68 -3.27 -9.46
CA SER A 82 8.92 -4.35 -10.11
C SER A 82 7.98 -5.08 -9.14
N ILE A 83 8.41 -5.32 -7.90
CA ILE A 83 7.58 -5.98 -6.89
C ILE A 83 6.35 -5.13 -6.49
N ASN A 84 6.53 -3.81 -6.39
CA ASN A 84 5.47 -2.88 -6.08
C ASN A 84 4.50 -2.71 -7.26
N LEU A 85 5.03 -2.64 -8.48
CA LEU A 85 4.21 -2.57 -9.69
C LEU A 85 3.38 -3.84 -9.88
N LEU A 86 3.96 -5.03 -9.63
CA LEU A 86 3.24 -6.29 -9.68
C LEU A 86 2.10 -6.30 -8.65
N ALA A 87 2.39 -5.93 -7.39
CA ALA A 87 1.36 -5.84 -6.36
C ALA A 87 0.23 -4.88 -6.74
N VAL A 88 0.55 -3.72 -7.34
CA VAL A 88 -0.47 -2.78 -7.82
C VAL A 88 -1.34 -3.40 -8.93
N GLU A 89 -0.74 -4.12 -9.88
CA GLU A 89 -1.49 -4.78 -10.95
C GLU A 89 -2.39 -5.92 -10.43
N GLU A 90 -1.90 -6.72 -9.48
CA GLU A 90 -2.71 -7.73 -8.78
C GLU A 90 -3.94 -7.10 -8.10
N MET A 91 -3.75 -5.97 -7.41
CA MET A 91 -4.84 -5.27 -6.73
C MET A 91 -5.87 -4.70 -7.72
N LYS A 92 -5.42 -4.14 -8.85
CA LYS A 92 -6.33 -3.66 -9.91
C LYS A 92 -7.16 -4.78 -10.52
N GLN A 93 -6.56 -5.96 -10.72
CA GLN A 93 -7.28 -7.12 -11.24
C GLN A 93 -8.33 -7.63 -10.24
N LYS A 94 -7.98 -7.63 -8.95
CA LYS A 94 -8.85 -8.09 -7.87
C LYS A 94 -9.99 -7.12 -7.55
N PHE A 95 -9.75 -5.82 -7.69
CA PHE A 95 -10.70 -4.76 -7.38
C PHE A 95 -10.87 -3.85 -8.60
N PRO A 96 -11.81 -4.17 -9.51
CA PRO A 96 -12.05 -3.38 -10.73
C PRO A 96 -12.55 -1.95 -10.49
N ASP A 97 -12.90 -1.63 -9.24
CA ASP A 97 -13.35 -0.31 -8.80
C ASP A 97 -12.21 0.61 -8.30
N LEU A 98 -10.96 0.11 -8.27
CA LEU A 98 -9.76 0.90 -8.00
C LEU A 98 -9.40 1.85 -9.16
#